data_AF-A0A6L2NDQ4-F1
#
_entry.id   AF-A0A6L2NDQ4-F1
#
_cell.length_a   1.000
_cell.length_b   1.000
_cell.length_c   1.000
_cell.angle_alpha   90.00
_cell.angle_beta   90.00
_cell.angle_gamma   90.00
#
_symmetry.space_group_name_H-M   'P 1'
#
loop_
_entity.id
_entity.type
_entity.pdbx_description
1 polymer ?
#
loop_
_entity_poly.entity_id
_entity_poly.type
_entity_poly.pdbx_seq_one_letter_code
_entity_poly.pdbx_strand_id
1 'polypeptide(L)'
;MEFSRAKFEELNDGFFRKCLQHVDDCLKDGNMNKNKVDDVVIVGGSTRIPKIQQMLMDFFDGKSLCKSINADEAVAYGAAVLAANLNGSGSKNTQDLVPSDVTPLSLGVEIKEVEMSVVIPRNTPIPTTMRSSYQTRYDNQEFIPVNVYQGEGNKTKDNIFLDSFKLEGVPPAPAEDPFEDHSAPLAISPFHDYPYIKVMQAHNATNSESPIPPPRAPIAPPTVLPPSLVLQPSSLFDPQNFFLLDEILPP
;
A
#
# COMPACT_ATOMS: atom_id res chain seq x y z
N MET A 1 -24.51 29.61 -19.69
CA MET A 1 -23.50 28.79 -20.40
C MET A 1 -24.04 27.37 -20.43
N GLU A 2 -24.26 26.82 -21.62
CA GLU A 2 -24.70 25.42 -21.76
C GLU A 2 -23.46 24.53 -21.77
N PHE A 3 -23.38 23.58 -20.84
CA PHE A 3 -22.25 22.67 -20.74
C PHE A 3 -22.61 21.34 -21.40
N SER A 4 -22.16 21.17 -22.64
CA SER A 4 -22.46 19.97 -23.42
C SER A 4 -21.57 18.80 -23.00
N ARG A 5 -22.07 17.57 -23.22
CA ARG A 5 -21.27 16.34 -23.05
C ARG A 5 -19.99 16.39 -23.88
N ALA A 6 -20.08 16.84 -25.13
CA ALA A 6 -18.92 16.94 -26.02
C ALA A 6 -17.85 17.86 -25.41
N LYS A 7 -18.26 18.98 -24.79
CA LYS A 7 -17.30 19.89 -24.15
C LYS A 7 -16.67 19.27 -22.91
N PHE A 8 -17.45 18.55 -22.08
CA PHE A 8 -16.91 17.80 -20.95
C PHE A 8 -15.88 16.77 -21.38
N GLU A 9 -16.18 15.99 -22.42
CA GLU A 9 -15.28 14.95 -22.93
C GLU A 9 -14.01 15.55 -23.52
N GLU A 10 -14.11 16.64 -24.29
CA GLU A 10 -12.96 17.38 -24.83
C GLU A 10 -12.02 17.87 -23.73
N LEU A 11 -12.57 18.48 -22.67
CA LEU A 11 -11.78 19.04 -21.56
C LEU A 11 -11.07 17.95 -20.74
N ASN A 12 -11.62 16.73 -20.70
CA ASN A 12 -11.10 15.64 -19.88
C ASN A 12 -10.42 14.52 -20.68
N ASP A 13 -10.33 14.63 -22.02
CA ASP A 13 -9.79 13.57 -22.89
C ASP A 13 -8.38 13.12 -22.46
N GLY A 14 -7.53 14.07 -22.04
CA GLY A 14 -6.20 13.77 -21.51
C GLY A 14 -6.23 12.89 -20.25
N PHE A 15 -7.16 13.14 -19.32
CA PHE A 15 -7.31 12.30 -18.12
C PHE A 15 -7.88 10.93 -18.47
N PHE A 16 -8.86 10.86 -19.37
CA PHE A 16 -9.47 9.59 -19.78
C PHE A 16 -8.45 8.67 -20.47
N ARG A 17 -7.56 9.23 -21.30
CA ARG A 17 -6.46 8.46 -21.91
C ARG A 17 -5.45 7.96 -20.88
N LYS A 18 -5.11 8.78 -19.88
CA LYS A 18 -4.24 8.35 -18.77
C LYS A 18 -4.85 7.19 -17.99
N CYS A 19 -6.16 7.18 -17.75
CA CYS A 19 -6.84 6.05 -17.13
C CYS A 19 -6.66 4.76 -17.94
N LEU A 20 -6.83 4.80 -19.26
CA LEU A 20 -6.57 3.63 -20.12
C LEU A 20 -5.10 3.20 -20.13
N GLN A 21 -4.17 4.15 -20.07
CA GLN A 21 -2.74 3.84 -19.98
C GLN A 21 -2.43 3.00 -18.72
N HIS A 22 -3.03 3.34 -17.58
CA HIS A 22 -2.85 2.54 -16.35
C HIS A 22 -3.42 1.12 -16.48
N VAL A 23 -4.50 0.92 -17.24
CA VAL A 23 -5.03 -0.42 -17.53
C VAL A 23 -4.03 -1.23 -18.37
N ASP A 24 -3.46 -0.62 -19.41
CA ASP A 24 -2.45 -1.26 -20.26
C ASP A 24 -1.16 -1.59 -19.48
N ASP A 25 -0.70 -0.68 -18.63
CA ASP A 25 0.49 -0.91 -17.79
C ASP A 25 0.25 -2.01 -16.75
N CYS A 26 -0.95 -2.09 -16.17
CA CYS A 26 -1.33 -3.19 -15.27
C CYS A 26 -1.33 -4.56 -15.99
N LEU A 27 -1.82 -4.62 -17.23
CA LEU A 27 -1.76 -5.85 -18.03
C LEU A 27 -0.32 -6.26 -18.35
N LYS A 28 0.56 -5.29 -18.66
CA LYS A 28 1.99 -5.56 -18.88
C LYS A 28 2.68 -6.08 -17.62
N ASP A 29 2.42 -5.47 -16.48
CA ASP A 29 2.94 -5.91 -15.18
C ASP A 29 2.53 -7.35 -14.86
N GLY A 30 1.26 -7.68 -15.14
CA GLY A 30 0.73 -9.03 -14.98
C GLY A 30 1.13 -10.01 -16.08
N ASN A 31 1.93 -9.58 -17.06
CA ASN A 31 2.27 -10.34 -18.28
C ASN A 31 1.02 -10.97 -18.94
N MET A 32 -0.08 -10.22 -18.96
CA MET A 32 -1.40 -10.69 -19.38
C MET A 32 -1.82 -10.01 -20.67
N ASN A 33 -2.20 -10.81 -21.67
CA ASN A 33 -2.82 -10.28 -22.87
C ASN A 33 -4.28 -9.87 -22.56
N LYS A 34 -4.73 -8.71 -23.06
CA LYS A 34 -6.12 -8.25 -22.88
C LYS A 34 -7.20 -9.28 -23.25
N ASN A 35 -6.91 -10.18 -24.20
CA ASN A 35 -7.84 -11.24 -24.64
C ASN A 35 -8.01 -12.35 -23.60
N LYS A 36 -7.13 -12.41 -22.59
CA LYS A 36 -7.16 -13.36 -21.48
C LYS A 36 -7.89 -12.84 -20.25
N VAL A 37 -8.24 -11.56 -20.22
CA VAL A 37 -9.19 -11.05 -19.24
C VAL A 37 -10.52 -11.74 -19.52
N ASP A 38 -11.25 -12.21 -18.51
CA ASP A 38 -12.57 -12.81 -18.69
C ASP A 38 -13.64 -11.73 -18.55
N ASP A 39 -13.66 -11.04 -17.41
CA ASP A 39 -14.62 -10.00 -17.07
C ASP A 39 -13.96 -8.63 -16.83
N VAL A 40 -14.67 -7.56 -17.16
CA VAL A 40 -14.28 -6.18 -16.83
C VAL A 40 -15.30 -5.60 -15.86
N VAL A 41 -14.99 -5.62 -14.58
CA VAL A 41 -15.85 -5.08 -13.51
C VAL A 41 -15.53 -3.60 -13.30
N ILE A 42 -16.55 -2.74 -13.31
CA ILE A 42 -16.39 -1.29 -13.09
C ILE A 42 -16.88 -0.90 -11.70
N VAL A 43 -16.05 -0.16 -10.95
CA VAL A 43 -16.31 0.27 -9.57
C VAL A 43 -15.97 1.76 -9.43
N GLY A 44 -16.77 2.49 -8.64
CA GLY A 44 -16.64 3.93 -8.40
C GLY A 44 -17.54 4.79 -9.27
N GLY A 45 -18.07 5.88 -8.72
CA GLY A 45 -19.07 6.73 -9.38
C GLY A 45 -18.63 7.33 -10.72
N SER A 46 -17.34 7.66 -10.87
CA SER A 46 -16.79 8.21 -12.12
C SER A 46 -16.86 7.22 -13.30
N THR A 47 -17.00 5.91 -13.03
CA THR A 47 -17.22 4.90 -14.09
C THR A 47 -18.56 5.05 -14.78
N ARG A 48 -19.50 5.86 -14.25
CA ARG A 48 -20.78 6.18 -14.89
C ARG A 48 -20.63 7.11 -16.11
N ILE A 49 -19.46 7.72 -16.31
CA ILE A 49 -19.17 8.56 -17.47
C ILE A 49 -19.23 7.71 -18.75
N PRO A 50 -20.14 8.01 -19.72
CA PRO A 50 -20.30 7.20 -20.93
C PRO A 50 -19.01 7.06 -21.75
N LYS A 51 -18.21 8.12 -21.82
CA LYS A 51 -16.94 8.12 -22.55
C LYS A 51 -15.93 7.12 -22.00
N ILE A 52 -15.80 7.03 -20.67
CA ILE A 52 -14.92 6.06 -20.00
C ILE A 52 -15.38 4.62 -20.30
N GLN A 53 -16.68 4.35 -20.20
CA GLN A 53 -17.21 3.03 -20.51
C GLN A 53 -16.96 2.65 -21.97
N GLN A 54 -17.19 3.58 -22.90
CA GLN A 54 -16.92 3.34 -24.31
C GLN A 54 -15.44 3.05 -24.56
N MET A 55 -14.55 3.87 -24.00
CA MET A 55 -13.10 3.71 -24.12
C MET A 55 -12.61 2.37 -23.56
N LEU A 56 -13.15 1.90 -22.44
CA LEU A 56 -12.83 0.58 -21.88
C LEU A 56 -13.36 -0.56 -22.77
N MET A 57 -14.60 -0.47 -23.25
CA MET A 57 -15.15 -1.47 -24.18
C MET A 57 -14.30 -1.56 -25.46
N ASP A 58 -13.93 -0.41 -26.04
CA ASP A 58 -13.07 -0.34 -27.23
C ASP A 58 -11.68 -0.95 -26.94
N PHE A 59 -11.11 -0.67 -25.77
CA PHE A 59 -9.82 -1.22 -25.35
C PHE A 59 -9.83 -2.76 -25.29
N PHE A 60 -10.92 -3.34 -24.75
CA PHE A 60 -11.15 -4.78 -24.66
C PHE A 60 -11.94 -5.35 -25.85
N ASP A 61 -11.78 -4.78 -27.05
CA ASP A 61 -12.30 -5.29 -28.32
C ASP A 61 -13.82 -5.53 -28.34
N GLY A 62 -14.58 -4.61 -27.73
CA GLY A 62 -16.04 -4.64 -27.67
C GLY A 62 -16.62 -5.47 -26.53
N LYS A 63 -15.79 -5.99 -25.62
CA LYS A 63 -16.26 -6.76 -24.45
C LYS A 63 -17.23 -5.95 -23.59
N SER A 64 -18.32 -6.59 -23.16
CA SER A 64 -19.30 -5.99 -22.26
C SER A 64 -18.73 -5.76 -20.85
N LEU A 65 -18.96 -4.58 -20.29
CA LEU A 65 -18.60 -4.26 -18.90
C LEU A 65 -19.59 -4.93 -17.93
N CYS A 66 -19.06 -5.56 -16.89
CA CYS A 66 -19.83 -6.18 -15.83
C CYS A 66 -20.40 -5.11 -14.89
N LYS A 67 -21.73 -5.07 -14.83
CA LYS A 67 -22.53 -4.09 -14.03
C LYS A 67 -23.46 -4.78 -13.04
N SER A 68 -23.20 -6.05 -12.72
CA SER A 68 -24.03 -6.85 -11.80
C SER A 68 -23.92 -6.38 -10.35
N ILE A 69 -22.87 -5.63 -10.01
CA ILE A 69 -22.61 -5.07 -8.69
C ILE A 69 -22.77 -3.56 -8.75
N ASN A 70 -23.36 -2.97 -7.71
CA ASN A 70 -23.46 -1.52 -7.58
C ASN A 70 -22.06 -0.89 -7.46
N ALA A 71 -21.68 -0.06 -8.43
CA ALA A 71 -20.37 0.56 -8.50
C ALA A 71 -20.02 1.43 -7.27
N ASP A 72 -21.03 1.99 -6.58
CA ASP A 72 -20.80 2.86 -5.42
C ASP A 72 -20.65 2.07 -4.10
N GLU A 73 -21.12 0.82 -4.06
CA GLU A 73 -21.18 -0.02 -2.85
C GLU A 73 -20.24 -1.22 -2.91
N ALA A 74 -19.73 -1.58 -4.09
CA ALA A 74 -18.93 -2.78 -4.32
C ALA A 74 -17.74 -2.91 -3.35
N VAL A 75 -17.04 -1.80 -3.08
CA VAL A 75 -15.88 -1.78 -2.18
C VAL A 75 -16.32 -2.08 -0.75
N ALA A 76 -17.33 -1.39 -0.24
CA ALA A 76 -17.85 -1.59 1.11
C ALA A 76 -18.41 -3.01 1.29
N TYR A 77 -19.07 -3.54 0.26
CA TYR A 77 -19.57 -4.90 0.25
C TYR A 77 -18.44 -5.93 0.35
N GLY A 78 -17.39 -5.79 -0.48
CA GLY A 78 -16.21 -6.67 -0.43
C GLY A 78 -15.50 -6.63 0.91
N ALA A 79 -15.35 -5.43 1.49
CA ALA A 79 -14.78 -5.26 2.83
C ALA A 79 -15.62 -5.95 3.92
N ALA A 80 -16.96 -5.84 3.85
CA ALA A 80 -17.85 -6.52 4.79
C ALA A 80 -17.76 -8.06 4.67
N VAL A 81 -17.63 -8.59 3.45
CA VAL A 81 -17.43 -10.03 3.22
C VAL A 81 -16.10 -10.49 3.83
N LEU A 82 -15.01 -9.75 3.61
CA LEU A 82 -13.71 -10.07 4.19
C LEU A 82 -13.75 -10.00 5.72
N ALA A 83 -14.36 -8.97 6.29
CA ALA A 83 -14.53 -8.83 7.74
C ALA A 83 -15.36 -9.97 8.34
N ALA A 84 -16.44 -10.40 7.67
CA ALA A 84 -17.22 -11.55 8.11
C ALA A 84 -16.39 -12.84 8.08
N ASN A 85 -15.54 -13.01 7.06
CA ASN A 85 -14.64 -14.16 6.97
C ASN A 85 -13.62 -14.18 8.12
N LEU A 86 -12.93 -13.07 8.38
CA LEU A 86 -11.94 -12.95 9.45
C LEU A 86 -12.55 -13.18 10.84
N ASN A 87 -13.82 -12.84 11.04
CA ASN A 87 -14.56 -13.08 12.29
C ASN A 87 -15.19 -14.49 12.39
N GLY A 88 -14.92 -15.39 11.43
CA GLY A 88 -15.50 -16.73 11.40
C GLY A 88 -17.03 -16.76 11.24
N SER A 89 -17.64 -15.63 10.88
CA SER A 89 -19.08 -15.45 10.67
C SER A 89 -19.47 -15.52 9.18
N GLY A 90 -18.51 -15.88 8.32
CA GLY A 90 -18.73 -16.09 6.89
C GLY A 90 -19.63 -17.29 6.60
N SER A 91 -20.34 -17.22 5.48
CA SER A 91 -21.08 -18.36 4.91
C SER A 91 -20.12 -19.51 4.55
N LYS A 92 -20.63 -20.74 4.40
CA LYS A 92 -19.82 -21.90 3.94
C LYS A 92 -19.06 -21.64 2.62
N ASN A 93 -19.55 -20.73 1.78
CA ASN A 93 -18.94 -20.39 0.50
C ASN A 93 -17.85 -19.30 0.61
N THR A 94 -17.70 -18.66 1.77
CA THR A 94 -16.75 -17.55 1.99
C THR A 94 -15.70 -17.86 3.05
N GLN A 95 -15.81 -18.99 3.76
CA GLN A 95 -14.95 -19.38 4.88
C GLN A 95 -13.47 -19.59 4.51
N ASP A 96 -13.17 -19.79 3.22
CA ASP A 96 -11.80 -19.99 2.72
C ASP A 96 -11.33 -18.84 1.81
N LEU A 97 -11.95 -17.66 1.89
CA LEU A 97 -11.54 -16.51 1.08
C LEU A 97 -10.25 -15.91 1.67
N VAL A 98 -9.13 -16.20 1.02
CA VAL A 98 -7.82 -15.61 1.34
C VAL A 98 -7.46 -14.58 0.27
N PRO A 99 -7.49 -13.27 0.57
CA PRO A 99 -6.97 -12.26 -0.34
C PRO A 99 -5.48 -12.49 -0.59
N SER A 100 -5.08 -12.45 -1.85
CA SER A 100 -3.68 -12.39 -2.25
C SER A 100 -3.43 -11.02 -2.85
N ASP A 101 -2.53 -10.25 -2.24
CA ASP A 101 -2.26 -8.87 -2.63
C ASP A 101 -0.77 -8.66 -2.90
N VAL A 102 -0.40 -7.49 -3.43
CA VAL A 102 0.97 -7.12 -3.82
C VAL A 102 1.34 -5.70 -3.40
N THR A 103 2.64 -5.38 -3.37
CA THR A 103 3.11 -4.00 -3.16
C THR A 103 2.80 -3.10 -4.37
N PRO A 104 2.21 -1.89 -4.21
CA PRO A 104 1.86 -1.03 -5.34
C PRO A 104 3.06 -0.28 -5.95
N LEU A 105 4.10 -0.04 -5.15
CA LEU A 105 5.33 0.64 -5.52
C LEU A 105 6.52 -0.05 -4.86
N SER A 106 7.69 0.10 -5.47
CA SER A 106 8.95 -0.43 -4.97
C SER A 106 9.32 0.26 -3.65
N LEU A 107 9.74 -0.53 -2.66
CA LEU A 107 10.28 -0.07 -1.40
C LEU A 107 11.80 -0.22 -1.42
N GLY A 108 12.50 0.79 -0.93
CA GLY A 108 13.96 0.82 -0.98
C GLY A 108 14.55 1.77 0.04
N VAL A 109 15.88 1.79 0.08
CA VAL A 109 16.65 2.63 1.01
C VAL A 109 17.59 3.54 0.25
N GLU A 110 17.89 4.69 0.83
CA GLU A 110 18.91 5.60 0.28
C GLU A 110 20.30 4.98 0.37
N ILE A 111 21.00 5.01 -0.76
CA ILE A 111 22.42 4.72 -0.86
C ILE A 111 23.13 5.91 -1.51
N LYS A 112 24.41 6.10 -1.16
CA LYS A 112 25.26 7.14 -1.77
C LYS A 112 24.61 8.54 -1.77
N GLU A 113 23.85 8.89 -0.72
CA GLU A 113 23.15 10.17 -0.48
C GLU A 113 22.06 10.60 -1.48
N VAL A 114 21.94 9.99 -2.65
CA VAL A 114 21.00 10.47 -3.69
C VAL A 114 20.31 9.33 -4.42
N GLU A 115 20.82 8.11 -4.36
CA GLU A 115 20.33 6.97 -5.14
C GLU A 115 19.44 6.09 -4.27
N MET A 116 18.34 5.57 -4.84
CA MET A 116 17.49 4.61 -4.17
C MET A 116 17.90 3.19 -4.55
N SER A 117 18.27 2.38 -3.54
CA SER A 117 18.45 0.94 -3.68
C SER A 117 17.10 0.24 -3.42
N VAL A 118 16.51 -0.34 -4.45
CA VAL A 118 15.25 -1.11 -4.31
C VAL A 118 15.51 -2.39 -3.53
N VAL A 119 14.75 -2.60 -2.45
CA VAL A 119 14.80 -3.80 -1.60
C VAL A 119 13.61 -4.72 -1.87
N ILE A 120 12.39 -4.16 -1.98
CA ILE A 120 11.18 -4.89 -2.36
C ILE A 120 10.65 -4.25 -3.65
N PRO A 121 10.75 -4.91 -4.80
CA PRO A 121 10.15 -4.42 -6.04
C PRO A 121 8.63 -4.25 -5.93
N ARG A 122 8.05 -3.34 -6.71
CA ARG A 122 6.59 -3.28 -6.90
C ARG A 122 6.04 -4.61 -7.41
N ASN A 123 4.75 -4.83 -7.20
CA ASN A 123 4.02 -6.05 -7.54
C ASN A 123 4.57 -7.31 -6.83
N THR A 124 5.28 -7.15 -5.71
CA THR A 124 5.72 -8.30 -4.89
C THR A 124 4.57 -8.78 -4.01
N PRO A 125 4.23 -10.09 -3.99
CA PRO A 125 3.17 -10.63 -3.14
C PRO A 125 3.38 -10.32 -1.65
N ILE A 126 2.30 -10.01 -0.93
CA ILE A 126 2.33 -9.78 0.52
C ILE A 126 1.58 -10.90 1.26
N PRO A 127 2.07 -11.35 2.43
CA PRO A 127 3.24 -10.86 3.16
C PRO A 127 4.57 -11.32 2.54
N THR A 128 5.62 -10.48 2.63
CA THR A 128 6.97 -10.79 2.16
C THR A 128 8.05 -10.27 3.10
N THR A 129 9.26 -10.81 2.98
CA THR A 129 10.45 -10.32 3.66
C THR A 129 11.64 -10.42 2.70
N MET A 130 12.25 -9.29 2.37
CA MET A 130 13.46 -9.24 1.55
C MET A 130 14.63 -8.67 2.34
N ARG A 131 15.84 -9.06 1.92
CA ARG A 131 17.09 -8.78 2.62
C ARG A 131 18.11 -8.25 1.63
N SER A 132 18.77 -7.16 1.99
CA SER A 132 19.87 -6.58 1.22
C SER A 132 21.05 -6.27 2.12
N SER A 133 22.26 -6.45 1.60
CA SER A 133 23.51 -6.18 2.31
C SER A 133 24.07 -4.82 1.89
N TYR A 134 24.57 -4.06 2.87
CA TYR A 134 25.16 -2.74 2.68
C TYR A 134 26.47 -2.65 3.48
N GLN A 135 27.31 -1.67 3.14
CA GLN A 135 28.62 -1.44 3.75
C GLN A 135 28.68 -0.06 4.41
N THR A 136 29.60 0.11 5.37
CA THR A 136 29.90 1.41 5.98
C THR A 136 30.57 2.33 4.97
N ARG A 137 30.30 3.63 5.10
CA ARG A 137 30.86 4.66 4.22
C ARG A 137 32.11 5.30 4.80
N TYR A 138 32.25 5.29 6.11
CA TYR A 138 33.35 5.94 6.82
C TYR A 138 34.06 4.95 7.75
N ASP A 139 35.37 5.15 7.94
CA ASP A 139 36.15 4.39 8.91
C ASP A 139 35.55 4.56 10.30
N ASN A 140 35.38 3.44 11.01
CA ASN A 140 34.88 3.40 12.38
C ASN A 140 33.50 4.07 12.56
N GLN A 141 32.65 3.99 11.53
CA GLN A 141 31.29 4.51 11.57
C GLN A 141 30.47 3.82 12.67
N GLU A 142 30.08 4.56 13.72
CA GLU A 142 29.38 4.03 14.91
C GLU A 142 27.89 3.72 14.67
N PHE A 143 27.26 4.41 13.72
CA PHE A 143 25.86 4.20 13.34
C PHE A 143 25.63 4.39 11.84
N ILE A 144 24.65 3.69 11.29
CA ILE A 144 24.23 3.81 9.88
C ILE A 144 22.83 4.40 9.81
N PRO A 145 22.63 5.61 9.26
CA PRO A 145 21.30 6.12 8.98
C PRO A 145 20.70 5.34 7.81
N VAL A 146 19.44 4.92 7.94
CA VAL A 146 18.68 4.24 6.91
C VAL A 146 17.43 5.05 6.63
N ASN A 147 17.41 5.70 5.47
CA ASN A 147 16.26 6.44 4.98
C ASN A 147 15.48 5.55 4.02
N VAL A 148 14.19 5.37 4.28
CA VAL A 148 13.30 4.47 3.53
C VAL A 148 12.41 5.27 2.59
N TYR A 149 12.31 4.79 1.35
CA TYR A 149 11.55 5.44 0.28
C TYR A 149 10.62 4.45 -0.41
N GLN A 150 9.58 5.00 -1.04
CA GLN A 150 8.67 4.30 -1.92
C GLN A 150 8.60 5.01 -3.29
N GLY A 151 8.81 4.28 -4.38
CA GLY A 151 8.72 4.81 -5.74
C GLY A 151 9.63 4.10 -6.75
N GLU A 152 9.50 4.49 -8.02
CA GLU A 152 10.24 3.90 -9.15
C GLU A 152 11.34 4.83 -9.72
N GLY A 153 11.60 5.95 -9.04
CA GLY A 153 12.65 6.89 -9.41
C GLY A 153 14.04 6.38 -9.01
N ASN A 154 15.04 6.57 -9.87
CA ASN A 154 16.42 6.20 -9.54
C ASN A 154 17.01 7.04 -8.39
N LYS A 155 16.49 8.26 -8.18
CA LYS A 155 16.97 9.19 -7.14
C LYS A 155 15.95 9.35 -6.03
N THR A 156 16.42 9.43 -4.79
CA THR A 156 15.57 9.54 -3.60
C THR A 156 14.64 10.75 -3.63
N LYS A 157 15.08 11.87 -4.19
CA LYS A 157 14.27 13.09 -4.39
C LYS A 157 13.04 12.92 -5.29
N ASP A 158 13.05 11.91 -6.16
CA ASP A 158 11.98 11.64 -7.12
C ASP A 158 10.97 10.61 -6.55
N ASN A 159 11.20 10.15 -5.31
CA ASN A 159 10.41 9.15 -4.60
C ASN A 159 9.80 9.72 -3.31
N ILE A 160 8.86 8.97 -2.73
CA ILE A 160 8.18 9.32 -1.49
C ILE A 160 9.04 8.86 -0.32
N PHE A 161 9.50 9.80 0.51
CA PHE A 161 10.14 9.46 1.78
C PHE A 161 9.08 8.90 2.74
N LEU A 162 9.36 7.73 3.33
CA LEU A 162 8.46 7.09 4.28
C LEU A 162 8.92 7.31 5.72
N ASP A 163 10.15 6.93 6.03
CA ASP A 163 10.68 6.97 7.39
C ASP A 163 12.22 6.92 7.42
N SER A 164 12.83 7.24 8.56
CA SER A 164 14.27 7.13 8.80
C SER A 164 14.56 6.54 10.16
N PHE A 165 15.50 5.59 10.21
CA PHE A 165 15.98 5.02 11.46
C PHE A 165 17.50 4.89 11.44
N LYS A 166 18.10 4.62 12.60
CA LYS A 166 19.55 4.45 12.75
C LYS A 166 19.85 3.03 13.20
N LEU A 167 20.76 2.36 12.51
CA LEU A 167 21.39 1.14 13.00
C LEU A 167 22.56 1.58 13.89
N GLU A 168 22.42 1.38 15.20
CA GLU A 168 23.47 1.67 16.18
C GLU A 168 24.31 0.42 16.48
N GLY A 169 25.46 0.61 17.13
CA GLY A 169 26.30 -0.49 17.60
C GLY A 169 27.16 -1.13 16.51
N VAL A 170 27.51 -0.37 15.47
CA VAL A 170 28.38 -0.85 14.39
C VAL A 170 29.82 -0.94 14.90
N PRO A 171 30.48 -2.12 14.85
CA PRO A 171 31.88 -2.27 15.25
C PRO A 171 32.82 -1.38 14.43
N PRO A 172 33.87 -0.80 15.04
CA PRO A 172 34.87 -0.03 14.32
C PRO A 172 35.59 -0.88 13.25
N ALA A 173 35.44 -0.52 11.99
CA ALA A 173 36.07 -1.16 10.84
C ALA A 173 36.42 -0.12 9.76
N PRO A 174 37.36 -0.40 8.84
CA PRO A 174 37.60 0.47 7.68
C PRO A 174 36.33 0.67 6.84
N ALA A 175 36.24 1.79 6.14
CA ALA A 175 35.19 2.04 5.16
C ALA A 175 35.21 0.96 4.07
N GLU A 176 34.03 0.62 3.55
CA GLU A 176 33.86 -0.37 2.47
C GLU A 176 34.32 -1.80 2.81
N ASP A 177 34.77 -2.05 4.05
CA ASP A 177 35.08 -3.40 4.51
C ASP A 177 33.78 -4.23 4.51
N PRO A 178 33.72 -5.36 3.80
CA PRO A 178 32.54 -6.21 3.82
C PRO A 178 32.32 -6.67 5.25
N PHE A 179 31.15 -6.35 5.80
CA PHE A 179 30.75 -6.86 7.10
C PHE A 179 30.51 -8.38 6.97
N GLU A 180 31.57 -9.19 7.00
CA GLU A 180 31.50 -10.65 7.00
C GLU A 180 31.04 -11.12 8.38
N ASP A 181 29.72 -11.25 8.47
CA ASP A 181 28.93 -12.05 9.40
C ASP A 181 28.92 -11.61 10.88
N HIS A 182 27.76 -11.08 11.31
CA HIS A 182 27.05 -11.40 12.57
C HIS A 182 25.90 -10.41 12.89
N SER A 183 25.71 -9.33 12.13
CA SER A 183 24.57 -8.43 12.29
C SER A 183 23.60 -8.57 11.10
N ALA A 184 22.47 -9.20 11.36
CA ALA A 184 21.18 -8.78 10.82
C ALA A 184 21.11 -8.28 9.36
N PRO A 185 20.68 -9.11 8.39
CA PRO A 185 20.23 -8.54 7.12
C PRO A 185 19.06 -7.58 7.38
N LEU A 186 19.10 -6.38 6.76
CA LEU A 186 17.98 -5.44 6.78
C LEU A 186 16.76 -6.11 6.15
N ALA A 187 15.87 -6.59 7.00
CA ALA A 187 14.63 -7.23 6.59
C ALA A 187 13.55 -6.16 6.51
N ILE A 188 13.08 -5.82 5.31
CA ILE A 188 11.90 -4.96 5.11
C ILE A 188 10.69 -5.88 4.92
N SER A 189 9.59 -5.61 5.63
CA SER A 189 8.33 -6.33 5.47
C SER A 189 7.11 -5.39 5.50
N PRO A 190 6.20 -5.45 4.52
CA PRO A 190 4.87 -4.86 4.64
C PRO A 190 3.98 -5.76 5.52
N PHE A 191 3.40 -5.22 6.60
CA PHE A 191 2.50 -5.96 7.50
C PHE A 191 1.03 -5.87 7.05
N HIS A 192 0.23 -6.87 7.44
CA HIS A 192 -1.19 -6.98 7.11
C HIS A 192 -2.10 -6.00 7.88
N ASP A 193 -1.71 -5.53 9.07
CA ASP A 193 -2.61 -4.78 9.95
C ASP A 193 -2.29 -3.28 10.08
N TYR A 194 -1.11 -2.83 9.62
CA TYR A 194 -0.70 -1.41 9.65
C TYR A 194 0.39 -1.14 8.59
N PRO A 195 0.47 0.09 8.02
CA PRO A 195 1.45 0.44 6.99
C PRO A 195 2.86 0.71 7.54
N TYR A 196 3.29 -0.03 8.57
CA TYR A 196 4.63 0.12 9.13
C TYR A 196 5.61 -0.85 8.48
N ILE A 197 6.76 -0.32 8.06
CA ILE A 197 7.92 -1.11 7.67
C ILE A 197 8.61 -1.56 8.94
N LYS A 198 8.54 -2.85 9.27
CA LYS A 198 9.34 -3.41 10.36
C LYS A 198 10.70 -3.80 9.84
N VAL A 199 11.73 -3.02 10.19
CA VAL A 199 13.12 -3.40 9.96
C VAL A 199 13.61 -4.25 11.12
N MET A 200 13.77 -5.55 10.89
CA MET A 200 14.29 -6.45 11.93
C MET A 200 15.81 -6.50 11.87
N GLN A 201 16.46 -6.14 12.98
CA GLN A 201 17.84 -6.57 13.21
C GLN A 201 17.84 -8.02 13.72
N ALA A 202 18.44 -8.97 13.00
CA ALA A 202 18.85 -10.24 13.59
C ALA A 202 20.07 -10.04 14.51
N HIS A 203 19.81 -9.65 15.75
CA HIS A 203 20.67 -10.00 16.87
C HIS A 203 19.82 -10.80 17.85
N ASN A 204 20.16 -12.08 17.98
CA ASN A 204 19.53 -13.09 18.84
C ASN A 204 18.03 -13.32 18.63
N ALA A 205 17.72 -14.48 18.05
CA ALA A 205 16.49 -15.19 18.38
C ALA A 205 16.48 -15.52 19.88
N THR A 206 16.09 -14.55 20.70
CA THR A 206 15.59 -14.78 22.06
C THR A 206 14.22 -14.15 22.14
N ASN A 207 13.23 -15.03 22.27
CA ASN A 207 11.83 -14.75 22.54
C ASN A 207 11.61 -13.44 23.32
N SER A 208 11.02 -12.46 22.65
CA SER A 208 10.07 -11.58 23.32
C SER A 208 8.80 -11.60 22.49
N GLU A 209 7.94 -12.58 22.79
CA GLU A 209 6.51 -12.39 22.58
C GLU A 209 6.16 -11.05 23.25
N SER A 210 5.67 -10.09 22.47
CA SER A 210 4.87 -9.01 23.04
C SER A 210 3.72 -9.66 23.79
N PRO A 211 3.43 -9.27 25.05
CA PRO A 211 2.39 -9.91 25.84
C PRO A 211 1.07 -9.82 25.07
N ILE A 212 0.45 -10.97 24.83
CA ILE A 212 -0.92 -11.08 24.37
C ILE A 212 -1.75 -10.23 25.35
N PRO A 213 -2.45 -9.17 24.90
CA PRO A 213 -3.32 -8.43 25.80
C PRO A 213 -4.37 -9.39 26.36
N PRO A 214 -4.70 -9.32 27.67
CA PRO A 214 -5.69 -10.21 28.24
C PRO A 214 -7.02 -10.07 27.47
N PRO A 215 -7.80 -11.15 27.32
CA PRO A 215 -9.08 -11.08 26.62
C PRO A 215 -9.94 -9.98 27.23
N ARG A 216 -10.38 -9.04 26.38
CA ARG A 216 -11.28 -7.95 26.78
C ARG A 216 -12.51 -8.54 27.44
N ALA A 217 -12.85 -8.05 28.63
CA ALA A 217 -14.10 -8.41 29.30
C ALA A 217 -15.30 -8.10 28.39
N PRO A 218 -16.39 -8.88 28.46
CA PRO A 218 -17.57 -8.65 27.63
C PRO A 218 -18.11 -7.23 27.80
N ILE A 219 -18.29 -6.54 26.67
CA ILE A 219 -18.83 -5.19 26.59
C ILE A 219 -20.27 -5.22 27.13
N ALA A 220 -20.53 -4.47 28.22
CA ALA A 220 -21.88 -4.23 28.71
C ALA A 220 -22.70 -3.44 27.66
N PRO A 221 -24.03 -3.66 27.55
CA PRO A 221 -24.85 -2.98 26.55
C PRO A 221 -24.83 -1.45 26.74
N PRO A 222 -24.99 -0.66 25.66
CA PRO A 222 -24.73 0.77 25.69
C PRO A 222 -25.80 1.52 26.51
N THR A 223 -25.35 2.25 27.52
CA THR A 223 -26.15 3.27 28.22
C THR A 223 -26.17 4.54 27.39
N VAL A 224 -27.37 4.99 27.02
CA VAL A 224 -27.64 6.22 26.27
C VAL A 224 -27.32 7.45 27.13
N LEU A 225 -26.51 8.39 26.62
CA LEU A 225 -26.44 9.78 27.12
C LEU A 225 -26.34 10.80 25.95
N PRO A 226 -26.83 12.04 26.15
CA PRO A 226 -27.42 12.90 25.11
C PRO A 226 -26.43 14.00 24.60
N PRO A 227 -26.84 14.93 23.72
CA PRO A 227 -25.96 15.53 22.71
C PRO A 227 -25.29 16.82 23.15
N SER A 228 -24.12 17.10 22.57
CA SER A 228 -23.68 18.38 21.96
C SER A 228 -22.22 18.71 22.25
N LEU A 229 -21.37 18.64 21.23
CA LEU A 229 -20.38 19.69 20.98
C LEU A 229 -19.94 19.62 19.51
N VAL A 230 -20.28 20.69 18.80
CA VAL A 230 -19.96 20.96 17.41
C VAL A 230 -18.53 21.47 17.35
N LEU A 231 -17.69 20.85 16.52
CA LEU A 231 -16.49 21.48 15.96
C LEU A 231 -16.49 21.26 14.44
N GLN A 232 -16.34 22.36 13.71
CA GLN A 232 -16.33 22.44 12.25
C GLN A 232 -14.99 21.98 11.66
N PRO A 233 -14.97 21.60 10.36
CA PRO A 233 -13.82 20.95 9.73
C PRO A 233 -12.83 21.95 9.15
N SER A 234 -11.54 21.66 9.27
CA SER A 234 -10.49 22.28 8.46
C SER A 234 -9.62 21.21 7.82
N SER A 235 -9.95 20.90 6.57
CA SER A 235 -9.05 20.61 5.44
C SER A 235 -7.76 19.81 5.70
N LEU A 236 -7.72 18.55 5.24
CA LEU A 236 -7.12 18.20 3.94
C LEU A 236 -7.49 16.75 3.62
N PHE A 237 -8.43 16.58 2.70
CA PHE A 237 -8.78 15.29 2.13
C PHE A 237 -7.90 15.13 0.87
N ASP A 238 -6.84 14.35 0.97
CA ASP A 238 -6.07 13.90 -0.20
C ASP A 238 -6.52 12.48 -0.56
N PRO A 239 -7.29 12.30 -1.65
CA PRO A 239 -7.85 11.00 -2.01
C PRO A 239 -6.81 9.98 -2.52
N GLN A 240 -5.51 10.28 -2.46
CA GLN A 240 -4.43 9.35 -2.85
C GLN A 240 -3.69 8.70 -1.67
N ASN A 241 -4.02 9.06 -0.42
CA ASN A 241 -3.32 8.57 0.77
C ASN A 241 -4.31 8.02 1.81
N PHE A 242 -4.46 6.70 1.87
CA PHE A 242 -5.04 6.03 3.04
C PHE A 242 -3.98 5.93 4.15
N PHE A 243 -3.76 7.03 4.86
CA PHE A 243 -3.01 7.02 6.12
C PHE A 243 -3.86 7.69 7.20
N LEU A 244 -4.43 6.88 8.10
CA LEU A 244 -5.00 7.35 9.35
C LEU A 244 -3.82 7.68 10.29
N LEU A 245 -3.59 8.97 10.52
CA LEU A 245 -2.76 9.43 11.63
C LEU A 245 -3.65 9.43 12.88
N ASP A 246 -3.51 8.42 13.73
CA ASP A 246 -3.97 8.53 15.11
C ASP A 246 -2.88 9.23 15.93
N GLU A 247 -3.17 10.46 16.37
CA GLU A 247 -2.44 11.12 17.44
C GLU A 247 -2.60 10.30 18.73
N ILE A 248 -1.51 9.67 19.19
CA ILE A 248 -1.43 9.18 20.56
C ILE A 248 -1.10 10.37 21.46
N LEU A 249 -2.12 10.96 22.09
CA LEU A 249 -1.91 11.71 23.33
C LEU A 249 -1.65 10.70 24.46
N PRO A 250 -0.51 10.77 25.17
CA PRO A 250 -0.24 9.90 26.31
C PRO A 250 -1.15 10.27 27.51
N PRO A 251 -1.31 9.34 28.48
CA PRO A 251 -2.32 9.43 29.55
C PRO A 251 -2.15 10.61 30.51
#